data_AF-A0A0B8QRE2-F1
#
_entry.id   AF-A0A0B8QRE2-F1
#
_cell.length_a   1.000
_cell.length_b   1.000
_cell.length_c   1.000
_cell.angle_alpha   90.00
_cell.angle_beta   90.00
_cell.angle_gamma   90.00
#
_symmetry.space_group_name_H-M   'P 1'
#
loop_
_entity.id
_entity.type
_entity.pdbx_description
1 polymer ?
#
loop_
_entity_poly.entity_id
_entity_poly.type
_entity_poly.pdbx_seq_one_letter_code
_entity_poly.pdbx_strand_id
1 'polypeptide(L)'
;MLSPEAKIKVQNFGRFLSNMVMPNIGAFIAWGFITALFIPTGWFPNETLAQLVGPMITYLLPLLIGYTGGKIVGGDRGAVVGAITTMGVIVGTDIPMFMGAMIVGPLGGLAIKKFDASVEGKVKSGFEMLVNNFSAGIVGMICAIIAFFVIGPAVKLLSAALAQGVDIMVNAGLLPLASIFVEPAKILFLNNAINHGIFTPLGVQQSEELGRSIFFLIEANPGPGLGLLLAYMMFGKGNAKQSAAGASIIHFFGGIHEIYFPYVLMNPRLILAVIAGGMTGVFTNVLFNSGLISPASPGSIFAVLLMTPKDSFIGVILSVVSAAAVSFLVASLLMKTQADTGEDEDSLEKAASQMKDMKASSKGAAAELDLAKVKKIIVACDAGMGSSAMGASYFVRRLRLRV
;
A
#
# COMPACT_ATOMS: atom_id res chain seq x y z
N MET A 1 -23.87 7.08 -0.70
CA MET A 1 -22.78 7.29 0.30
C MET A 1 -22.73 6.05 1.18
N LEU A 2 -21.54 5.47 1.41
CA LEU A 2 -21.37 4.32 2.33
C LEU A 2 -21.73 4.74 3.76
N SER A 3 -22.34 3.84 4.54
CA SER A 3 -22.56 4.11 5.98
C SER A 3 -21.22 4.30 6.70
N PRO A 4 -21.17 5.05 7.81
CA PRO A 4 -19.95 5.23 8.60
C PRO A 4 -19.28 3.89 8.98
N GLU A 5 -20.08 2.88 9.31
CA GLU A 5 -19.62 1.52 9.63
C GLU A 5 -19.02 0.81 8.42
N ALA A 6 -19.64 0.92 7.25
CA ALA A 6 -19.10 0.35 6.01
C ALA A 6 -17.77 1.01 5.63
N LYS A 7 -17.66 2.33 5.79
CA LYS A 7 -16.41 3.08 5.59
C LYS A 7 -15.29 2.55 6.52
N ILE A 8 -15.58 2.37 7.80
CA ILE A 8 -14.62 1.83 8.77
C ILE A 8 -14.18 0.41 8.40
N LYS A 9 -15.12 -0.46 7.99
CA LYS A 9 -14.78 -1.83 7.56
C LYS A 9 -13.88 -1.84 6.32
N VAL A 10 -14.19 -1.04 5.31
CA VAL A 10 -13.38 -0.93 4.09
C VAL A 10 -11.98 -0.39 4.42
N GLN A 11 -11.89 0.62 5.28
CA GLN A 11 -10.61 1.18 5.73
C GLN A 11 -9.78 0.16 6.51
N ASN A 12 -10.39 -0.55 7.46
CA ASN A 12 -9.72 -1.59 8.23
C ASN A 12 -9.22 -2.73 7.34
N PHE A 13 -10.03 -3.16 6.36
CA PHE A 13 -9.64 -4.17 5.38
C PHE A 13 -8.47 -3.71 4.52
N GLY A 14 -8.54 -2.50 3.95
CA GLY A 14 -7.45 -1.92 3.17
C GLY A 14 -6.15 -1.76 3.97
N ARG A 15 -6.25 -1.32 5.24
CA ARG A 15 -5.11 -1.23 6.15
C ARG A 15 -4.51 -2.61 6.44
N PHE A 16 -5.35 -3.62 6.65
CA PHE A 16 -4.90 -4.98 6.87
C PHE A 16 -4.07 -5.48 5.69
N LEU A 17 -4.58 -5.35 4.46
CA LEU A 17 -3.85 -5.73 3.24
C LEU A 17 -2.54 -4.94 3.07
N SER A 18 -2.57 -3.63 3.29
CA SER A 18 -1.37 -2.78 3.21
C SER A 18 -0.28 -3.23 4.18
N ASN A 19 -0.66 -3.56 5.41
CA ASN A 19 0.27 -3.96 6.46
C ASN A 19 0.96 -5.30 6.18
N MET A 20 0.42 -6.11 5.27
CA MET A 20 1.04 -7.35 4.83
C MET A 20 2.16 -7.13 3.82
N VAL A 21 2.07 -6.06 3.01
CA VAL A 21 3.00 -5.80 1.91
C VAL A 21 4.02 -4.72 2.28
N MET A 22 3.60 -3.67 2.98
CA MET A 22 4.44 -2.50 3.27
C MET A 22 5.74 -2.81 4.01
N PRO A 23 5.77 -3.66 5.06
CA PRO A 23 7.02 -4.05 5.72
C PRO A 23 8.01 -4.78 4.80
N ASN A 24 7.51 -5.31 3.68
CA ASN A 24 8.26 -6.13 2.73
C ASN A 24 8.63 -5.37 1.44
N ILE A 25 8.26 -4.09 1.28
CA ILE A 25 8.51 -3.30 0.06
C ILE A 25 9.99 -3.31 -0.36
N GLY A 26 10.92 -3.32 0.60
CA GLY A 26 12.35 -3.41 0.31
C GLY A 26 12.73 -4.66 -0.51
N ALA A 27 12.04 -5.79 -0.30
CA ALA A 27 12.25 -7.00 -1.08
C ALA A 27 11.72 -6.87 -2.51
N PHE A 28 10.58 -6.21 -2.71
CA PHE A 28 10.05 -5.90 -4.05
C PHE A 28 10.98 -4.98 -4.82
N ILE A 29 11.52 -3.95 -4.17
CA ILE A 29 12.49 -3.04 -4.79
C ILE A 29 13.77 -3.78 -5.17
N ALA A 30 14.30 -4.62 -4.27
CA ALA A 30 15.49 -5.43 -4.54
C ALA A 30 15.28 -6.36 -5.75
N TRP A 31 14.13 -7.04 -5.80
CA TRP A 31 13.73 -7.82 -6.97
C TRP A 31 13.65 -6.95 -8.23
N GLY A 32 12.99 -5.79 -8.15
CA GLY A 32 12.87 -4.84 -9.26
C GLY A 32 14.22 -4.38 -9.80
N PHE A 33 15.21 -4.11 -8.93
CA PHE A 33 16.56 -3.77 -9.35
C PHE A 33 17.27 -4.92 -10.08
N ILE A 34 17.19 -6.13 -9.53
CA ILE A 34 17.78 -7.32 -10.16
C ILE A 34 17.16 -7.52 -11.55
N THR A 35 15.84 -7.41 -11.64
CA THR A 35 15.10 -7.51 -12.91
C THR A 35 15.51 -6.41 -13.88
N ALA A 36 15.55 -5.15 -13.45
CA ALA A 36 15.92 -4.02 -14.31
C ALA A 36 17.38 -4.09 -14.80
N LEU A 37 18.29 -4.62 -14.00
CA LEU A 37 19.70 -4.69 -14.34
C LEU A 37 20.03 -5.92 -15.17
N PHE A 38 19.69 -7.12 -14.71
CA PHE A 38 20.39 -8.34 -15.14
C PHE A 38 19.63 -9.22 -16.13
N ILE A 39 18.33 -9.03 -16.34
CA ILE A 39 17.60 -9.80 -17.36
C ILE A 39 18.12 -9.48 -18.78
N PRO A 40 17.80 -10.30 -19.81
CA PRO A 40 18.29 -10.06 -21.18
C PRO A 40 17.96 -8.67 -21.74
N THR A 41 16.82 -8.10 -21.36
CA THR A 41 16.37 -6.75 -21.76
C THR A 41 16.82 -5.66 -20.78
N GLY A 42 17.52 -6.02 -19.70
CA GLY A 42 17.97 -5.14 -18.64
C GLY A 42 19.08 -4.19 -19.06
N TRP A 43 19.48 -3.32 -18.14
CA TRP A 43 20.55 -2.34 -18.36
C TRP A 43 21.93 -2.97 -18.46
N PHE A 44 22.20 -4.01 -17.68
CA PHE A 44 23.46 -4.74 -17.64
C PHE A 44 23.21 -6.26 -17.60
N PRO A 45 22.78 -6.86 -18.74
CA PRO A 45 22.36 -8.26 -18.78
C PRO A 45 23.42 -9.23 -18.26
N ASN A 46 23.02 -10.15 -17.39
CA ASN A 46 23.87 -11.18 -16.82
C ASN A 46 23.03 -12.42 -16.50
N GLU A 47 23.22 -13.51 -17.24
CA GLU A 47 22.42 -14.73 -17.12
C GLU A 47 22.47 -15.33 -15.71
N THR A 48 23.64 -15.36 -15.08
CA THR A 48 23.82 -15.93 -13.73
C THR A 48 23.07 -15.12 -12.68
N LEU A 49 23.15 -13.79 -12.71
CA LEU A 49 22.45 -12.93 -11.76
C LEU A 49 20.96 -12.85 -12.04
N ALA A 50 20.54 -12.95 -13.31
CA ALA A 50 19.13 -12.99 -13.69
C ALA A 50 18.38 -14.20 -13.09
N GLN A 51 19.08 -15.30 -12.80
CA GLN A 51 18.48 -16.48 -12.14
C GLN A 51 17.91 -16.17 -10.75
N LEU A 52 18.28 -15.04 -10.11
CA LEU A 52 17.68 -14.61 -8.85
C LEU A 52 16.21 -14.15 -9.00
N VAL A 53 15.82 -13.68 -10.19
CA VAL A 53 14.49 -13.07 -10.42
C VAL A 53 13.37 -14.08 -10.13
N GLY A 54 13.46 -15.29 -10.68
CA GLY A 54 12.44 -16.34 -10.57
C GLY A 54 12.18 -16.80 -9.14
N PRO A 55 13.21 -17.21 -8.37
CA PRO A 55 13.02 -17.60 -6.97
C PRO A 55 12.52 -16.45 -6.08
N MET A 56 12.92 -15.21 -6.35
CA MET A 56 12.45 -14.06 -5.59
C MET A 56 10.94 -13.82 -5.78
N ILE A 57 10.48 -13.79 -7.03
CA ILE A 57 9.06 -13.55 -7.34
C ILE A 57 8.17 -14.73 -6.92
N THR A 58 8.64 -15.97 -7.10
CA THR A 58 7.85 -17.17 -6.85
C THR A 58 7.80 -17.55 -5.36
N TYR A 59 8.94 -17.43 -4.66
CA TYR A 59 9.06 -17.88 -3.27
C TYR A 59 9.19 -16.73 -2.28
N LEU A 60 10.24 -15.91 -2.44
CA LEU A 60 10.60 -14.93 -1.41
C LEU A 60 9.47 -13.94 -1.14
N LEU A 61 8.94 -13.29 -2.17
CA LEU A 61 7.95 -12.22 -1.99
C LEU A 61 6.61 -12.75 -1.45
N PRO A 62 6.01 -13.83 -1.99
CA PRO A 62 4.79 -14.39 -1.42
C PRO A 62 4.99 -14.91 0.02
N LEU A 63 6.12 -15.56 0.32
CA LEU A 63 6.41 -16.04 1.68
C LEU A 63 6.50 -14.89 2.69
N LEU A 64 7.14 -13.78 2.33
CA LEU A 64 7.21 -12.60 3.19
C LEU A 64 5.81 -12.03 3.49
N ILE A 65 4.94 -11.96 2.49
CA ILE A 65 3.54 -11.53 2.67
C ILE A 65 2.79 -12.49 3.59
N GLY A 66 2.91 -13.80 3.34
CA GLY A 66 2.29 -14.83 4.15
C GLY A 66 2.76 -14.82 5.60
N TYR A 67 4.06 -14.64 5.80
CA TYR A 67 4.70 -14.47 7.10
C TYR A 67 4.16 -13.24 7.83
N THR A 68 4.14 -12.07 7.18
CA THR A 68 3.62 -10.84 7.79
C THR A 68 2.12 -10.95 8.08
N GLY A 69 1.33 -11.53 7.17
CA GLY A 69 -0.10 -11.78 7.39
C GLY A 69 -0.38 -12.69 8.58
N GLY A 70 0.37 -13.79 8.67
CA GLY A 70 0.32 -14.70 9.81
C GLY A 70 0.71 -13.99 11.11
N LYS A 71 1.74 -13.13 11.07
CA LYS A 71 2.21 -12.34 12.21
C LYS A 71 1.16 -11.37 12.72
N ILE A 72 0.46 -10.67 11.83
CA ILE A 72 -0.59 -9.71 12.20
C ILE A 72 -1.71 -10.40 12.99
N VAL A 73 -2.02 -11.66 12.66
CA VAL A 73 -3.12 -12.39 13.32
C VAL A 73 -2.66 -13.14 14.58
N GLY A 74 -1.56 -13.89 14.49
CA GLY A 74 -1.11 -14.88 15.48
C GLY A 74 0.28 -14.62 16.07
N GLY A 75 0.83 -13.43 15.95
CA GLY A 75 2.16 -13.09 16.48
C GLY A 75 3.29 -13.88 15.82
N ASP A 76 4.43 -14.05 16.48
CA ASP A 76 5.61 -14.69 15.87
C ASP A 76 5.35 -16.15 15.45
N ARG A 77 4.55 -16.90 16.24
CA ARG A 77 4.14 -18.25 15.87
C ARG A 77 3.23 -18.25 14.66
N GLY A 78 2.30 -17.30 14.60
CA GLY A 78 1.47 -17.05 13.42
C GLY A 78 2.29 -16.73 12.19
N ALA A 79 3.42 -16.04 12.33
CA ALA A 79 4.31 -15.70 11.23
C ALA A 79 4.89 -16.96 10.57
N VAL A 80 5.44 -17.85 11.38
CA VAL A 80 6.01 -19.12 10.91
C VAL A 80 4.93 -20.00 10.27
N VAL A 81 3.78 -20.17 10.94
CA VAL A 81 2.67 -20.98 10.42
C VAL A 81 2.09 -20.38 9.13
N GLY A 82 1.99 -19.05 9.05
CA GLY A 82 1.56 -18.33 7.85
C GLY A 82 2.50 -18.56 6.67
N ALA A 83 3.82 -18.55 6.90
CA ALA A 83 4.81 -18.87 5.88
C ALA A 83 4.72 -20.33 5.40
N ILE A 84 4.60 -21.29 6.33
CA ILE A 84 4.42 -22.71 5.99
C ILE A 84 3.14 -22.91 5.16
N THR A 85 2.03 -22.30 5.59
CA THR A 85 0.75 -22.37 4.88
C THR A 85 0.86 -21.78 3.47
N THR A 86 1.62 -20.69 3.33
CA THR A 86 1.86 -20.03 2.04
C THR A 86 2.65 -20.90 1.08
N MET A 87 3.58 -21.71 1.57
CA MET A 87 4.27 -22.70 0.73
C MET A 87 3.28 -23.68 0.08
N GLY A 88 2.21 -24.04 0.78
CA GLY A 88 1.13 -24.87 0.25
C GLY A 88 0.48 -24.30 -1.01
N VAL A 89 0.18 -22.99 -1.04
CA VAL A 89 -0.36 -22.37 -2.27
C VAL A 89 0.69 -22.18 -3.34
N ILE A 90 1.94 -21.85 -2.99
CA ILE A 90 3.02 -21.66 -3.97
C ILE A 90 3.26 -22.96 -4.76
N VAL A 91 3.35 -24.10 -4.08
CA VAL A 91 3.61 -25.39 -4.74
C VAL A 91 2.40 -25.88 -5.55
N GLY A 92 1.19 -25.38 -5.25
CA GLY A 92 -0.04 -25.79 -5.95
C GLY A 92 -0.21 -25.18 -7.35
N THR A 93 0.68 -24.28 -7.78
CA THR A 93 0.45 -23.45 -8.96
C THR A 93 1.73 -22.83 -9.53
N ASP A 94 1.73 -22.59 -10.85
CA ASP A 94 2.87 -22.04 -11.58
C ASP A 94 2.92 -20.51 -11.63
N ILE A 95 1.90 -19.82 -11.10
CA ILE A 95 1.88 -18.35 -11.00
C ILE A 95 2.29 -17.88 -9.59
N PRO A 96 3.00 -16.75 -9.46
CA PRO A 96 3.33 -16.17 -8.16
C PRO A 96 2.10 -15.92 -7.27
N MET A 97 2.10 -16.53 -6.09
CA MET A 97 0.92 -16.60 -5.21
C MET A 97 0.79 -15.40 -4.25
N PHE A 98 0.86 -14.17 -4.76
CA PHE A 98 0.69 -12.96 -3.93
C PHE A 98 -0.69 -12.92 -3.26
N MET A 99 -1.77 -13.01 -4.04
CA MET A 99 -3.13 -13.06 -3.51
C MET A 99 -3.37 -14.29 -2.63
N GLY A 100 -2.82 -15.45 -3.03
CA GLY A 100 -2.86 -16.67 -2.24
C GLY A 100 -2.24 -16.46 -0.86
N ALA A 101 -1.03 -15.92 -0.79
CA ALA A 101 -0.34 -15.58 0.45
C ALA A 101 -1.14 -14.59 1.30
N MET A 102 -1.78 -13.60 0.67
CA MET A 102 -2.61 -12.61 1.37
C MET A 102 -3.83 -13.24 2.06
N ILE A 103 -4.34 -14.34 1.53
CA ILE A 103 -5.46 -15.09 2.09
C ILE A 103 -4.95 -16.10 3.13
N VAL A 104 -4.00 -16.95 2.75
CA VAL A 104 -3.64 -18.13 3.55
C VAL A 104 -2.70 -17.83 4.70
N GLY A 105 -1.86 -16.78 4.60
CA GLY A 105 -0.99 -16.35 5.69
C GLY A 105 -1.78 -16.02 6.97
N PRO A 106 -2.74 -15.08 6.90
CA PRO A 106 -3.64 -14.77 8.01
C PRO A 106 -4.45 -15.97 8.53
N LEU A 107 -4.90 -16.86 7.64
CA LEU A 107 -5.64 -18.07 8.03
C LEU A 107 -4.76 -19.05 8.81
N GLY A 108 -3.50 -19.23 8.40
CA GLY A 108 -2.50 -20.00 9.15
C GLY A 108 -2.23 -19.38 10.52
N GLY A 109 -2.06 -18.05 10.56
CA GLY A 109 -1.93 -17.30 11.82
C GLY A 109 -3.14 -17.44 12.75
N LEU A 110 -4.35 -17.46 12.18
CA LEU A 110 -5.59 -17.68 12.92
C LEU A 110 -5.68 -19.11 13.47
N ALA A 111 -5.27 -20.10 12.69
CA ALA A 111 -5.30 -21.50 13.08
C ALA A 111 -4.41 -21.76 14.30
N ILE A 112 -3.16 -21.26 14.27
CA ILE A 112 -2.26 -21.44 15.43
C ILE A 112 -2.71 -20.61 16.63
N LYS A 113 -3.22 -19.39 16.42
CA LYS A 113 -3.78 -18.59 17.52
C LYS A 113 -4.92 -19.30 18.24
N LYS A 114 -5.82 -19.95 17.50
CA LYS A 114 -6.93 -20.73 18.08
C LYS A 114 -6.42 -21.96 18.81
N PHE A 115 -5.42 -22.65 18.25
CA PHE A 115 -4.76 -23.75 18.94
C PHE A 115 -4.15 -23.28 20.26
N ASP A 116 -3.39 -22.20 20.25
CA ASP A 116 -2.70 -21.67 21.43
C ASP A 116 -3.67 -21.33 22.56
N ALA A 117 -4.78 -20.65 22.24
CA ALA A 117 -5.84 -20.37 23.20
C ALA A 117 -6.49 -21.64 23.77
N SER A 118 -6.53 -22.74 23.00
CA SER A 118 -7.12 -24.01 23.44
C SER A 118 -6.22 -24.81 24.39
N VAL A 119 -4.91 -24.56 24.36
CA VAL A 119 -3.91 -25.28 25.19
C VAL A 119 -3.35 -24.39 26.31
N GLU A 120 -3.73 -23.12 26.35
CA GLU A 120 -3.37 -22.19 27.42
C GLU A 120 -3.71 -22.75 28.81
N GLY A 121 -2.74 -22.71 29.72
CA GLY A 121 -2.86 -23.25 31.08
C GLY A 121 -2.89 -24.79 31.19
N LYS A 122 -2.87 -25.52 30.07
CA LYS A 122 -2.86 -27.00 30.05
C LYS A 122 -1.46 -27.60 29.89
N VAL A 123 -0.48 -26.79 29.49
CA VAL A 123 0.91 -27.23 29.30
C VAL A 123 1.65 -27.25 30.63
N LYS A 124 2.28 -28.38 30.95
CA LYS A 124 3.12 -28.51 32.14
C LYS A 124 4.39 -27.66 31.97
N SER A 125 4.85 -27.05 33.06
CA SER A 125 6.11 -26.33 33.09
C SER A 125 7.27 -27.21 32.57
N GLY A 126 8.12 -26.64 31.72
CA GLY A 126 9.22 -27.36 31.04
C GLY A 126 8.86 -27.99 29.69
N PHE A 127 7.57 -28.18 29.37
CA PHE A 127 7.13 -28.72 28.06
C PHE A 127 6.69 -27.65 27.06
N GLU A 128 6.69 -26.38 27.45
CA GLU A 128 6.19 -25.25 26.66
C GLU A 128 6.85 -25.16 25.28
N MET A 129 8.18 -25.23 25.21
CA MET A 129 8.91 -25.15 23.93
C MET A 129 8.56 -26.34 23.01
N LEU A 130 8.43 -27.54 23.57
CA LEU A 130 8.06 -28.75 22.82
C LEU A 130 6.66 -28.58 22.23
N VAL A 131 5.67 -28.22 23.06
CA VAL A 131 4.29 -28.01 22.60
C VAL A 131 4.23 -26.88 21.57
N ASN A 132 4.90 -25.75 21.82
CA ASN A 132 4.87 -24.60 20.93
C ASN A 132 5.45 -24.91 19.54
N ASN A 133 6.59 -25.60 19.47
CA ASN A 133 7.23 -25.92 18.21
C ASN A 133 6.51 -27.05 17.45
N PHE A 134 6.15 -28.14 18.13
CA PHE A 134 5.44 -29.26 17.47
C PHE A 134 4.05 -28.85 17.00
N SER A 135 3.30 -28.09 17.79
CA SER A 135 1.98 -27.63 17.34
C SER A 135 2.07 -26.65 16.18
N ALA A 136 3.04 -25.73 16.16
CA ALA A 136 3.26 -24.86 15.00
C ALA A 136 3.60 -25.68 13.75
N GLY A 137 4.45 -26.71 13.88
CA GLY A 137 4.78 -27.63 12.79
C GLY A 137 3.57 -28.42 12.27
N ILE A 138 2.80 -29.06 13.17
CA ILE A 138 1.64 -29.90 12.80
C ILE A 138 0.51 -29.04 12.21
N VAL A 139 0.15 -27.94 12.88
CA VAL A 139 -0.89 -27.02 12.39
C VAL A 139 -0.46 -26.43 11.06
N GLY A 140 0.80 -25.99 10.93
CA GLY A 140 1.35 -25.49 9.68
C GLY A 140 1.29 -26.51 8.55
N MET A 141 1.68 -27.76 8.80
CA MET A 141 1.59 -28.85 7.83
C MET A 141 0.15 -29.07 7.35
N ILE A 142 -0.81 -29.17 8.27
CA ILE A 142 -2.23 -29.35 7.92
C ILE A 142 -2.73 -28.17 7.10
N CYS A 143 -2.45 -26.94 7.53
CA CYS A 143 -2.83 -25.73 6.80
C CYS A 143 -2.20 -25.68 5.40
N ALA A 144 -0.94 -26.06 5.24
CA ALA A 144 -0.26 -26.10 3.94
C ALA A 144 -0.91 -27.13 2.99
N ILE A 145 -1.23 -28.33 3.49
CA ILE A 145 -1.91 -29.37 2.69
C ILE A 145 -3.29 -28.87 2.23
N ILE A 146 -4.07 -28.25 3.13
CA ILE A 146 -5.38 -27.69 2.78
C ILE A 146 -5.21 -26.56 1.75
N ALA A 147 -4.25 -25.68 1.95
CA ALA A 147 -3.98 -24.56 1.07
C ALA A 147 -3.60 -25.04 -0.35
N PHE A 148 -2.80 -26.10 -0.45
CA PHE A 148 -2.42 -26.74 -1.71
C PHE A 148 -3.63 -27.28 -2.49
N PHE A 149 -4.48 -28.10 -1.84
CA PHE A 149 -5.60 -28.75 -2.54
C PHE A 149 -6.80 -27.85 -2.79
N VAL A 150 -7.08 -26.90 -1.89
CA VAL A 150 -8.34 -26.12 -1.92
C VAL A 150 -8.13 -24.71 -2.46
N ILE A 151 -7.08 -24.03 -1.99
CA ILE A 151 -6.93 -22.59 -2.20
C ILE A 151 -6.14 -22.29 -3.48
N GLY A 152 -5.11 -23.08 -3.80
CA GLY A 152 -4.31 -22.93 -5.02
C GLY A 152 -5.16 -22.84 -6.30
N PRO A 153 -6.02 -23.84 -6.60
CA PRO A 153 -6.86 -23.81 -7.80
C PRO A 153 -7.87 -22.65 -7.83
N ALA A 154 -8.47 -22.33 -6.67
CA ALA A 154 -9.44 -21.25 -6.57
C ALA A 154 -8.81 -19.88 -6.84
N VAL A 155 -7.61 -19.64 -6.30
CA VAL A 155 -6.87 -18.40 -6.54
C VAL A 155 -6.38 -18.34 -7.99
N LYS A 156 -5.94 -19.45 -8.59
CA LYS A 156 -5.57 -19.48 -10.02
C LYS A 156 -6.73 -19.07 -10.92
N LEU A 157 -7.93 -19.60 -10.69
CA LEU A 157 -9.16 -19.21 -11.40
C LEU A 157 -9.49 -17.73 -11.21
N LEU A 158 -9.41 -17.24 -9.98
CA LEU A 158 -9.67 -15.84 -9.67
C LEU A 158 -8.66 -14.90 -10.33
N SER A 159 -7.36 -15.22 -10.26
CA SER A 159 -6.28 -14.44 -10.89
C SER A 159 -6.45 -14.40 -12.41
N ALA A 160 -6.79 -15.52 -13.04
CA ALA A 160 -7.06 -15.56 -14.48
C ALA A 160 -8.27 -14.70 -14.86
N ALA A 161 -9.36 -14.76 -14.08
CA ALA A 161 -10.54 -13.93 -14.32
C ALA A 161 -10.24 -12.43 -14.13
N LEU A 162 -9.44 -12.07 -13.12
CA LEU A 162 -9.00 -10.69 -12.89
C LEU A 162 -8.09 -10.19 -14.02
N ALA A 163 -7.11 -10.99 -14.43
CA ALA A 163 -6.23 -10.67 -15.55
C ALA A 163 -7.03 -10.44 -16.84
N GLN A 164 -8.02 -11.29 -17.12
CA GLN A 164 -8.93 -11.12 -18.26
C GLN A 164 -9.80 -9.86 -18.12
N GLY A 165 -10.33 -9.58 -16.93
CA GLY A 165 -11.11 -8.35 -16.69
C GLY A 165 -10.30 -7.08 -16.90
N VAL A 166 -9.01 -7.11 -16.51
CA VAL A 166 -8.05 -6.04 -16.77
C VAL A 166 -7.79 -5.88 -18.26
N ASP A 167 -7.52 -6.99 -18.96
CA ASP A 167 -7.26 -6.98 -20.39
C ASP A 167 -8.46 -6.40 -21.17
N ILE A 168 -9.68 -6.76 -20.79
CA ILE A 168 -10.91 -6.15 -21.33
C ILE A 168 -10.95 -4.64 -21.06
N MET A 169 -10.63 -4.18 -19.85
CA MET A 169 -10.61 -2.74 -19.54
C MET A 169 -9.55 -1.97 -20.32
N VAL A 170 -8.39 -2.58 -20.57
CA VAL A 170 -7.32 -2.00 -21.39
C VAL A 170 -7.78 -1.92 -22.85
N ASN A 171 -8.27 -3.03 -23.41
CA ASN A 171 -8.69 -3.12 -24.80
C ASN A 171 -9.94 -2.26 -25.11
N ALA A 172 -10.84 -2.11 -24.14
CA ALA A 172 -11.99 -1.21 -24.23
C ALA A 172 -11.64 0.27 -23.97
N GLY A 173 -10.38 0.58 -23.62
CA GLY A 173 -9.94 1.95 -23.31
C GLY A 173 -10.57 2.53 -22.03
N LEU A 174 -11.07 1.67 -21.13
CA LEU A 174 -11.77 2.05 -19.91
C LEU A 174 -10.83 2.23 -18.71
N LEU A 175 -9.62 1.70 -18.77
CA LEU A 175 -8.66 1.78 -17.66
C LEU A 175 -8.39 3.22 -17.16
N PRO A 176 -8.34 4.27 -18.00
CA PRO A 176 -8.26 5.65 -17.54
C PRO A 176 -9.33 6.03 -16.52
N LEU A 177 -10.54 5.48 -16.62
CA LEU A 177 -11.65 5.77 -15.69
C LEU A 177 -11.35 5.29 -14.26
N ALA A 178 -10.37 4.41 -14.05
CA ALA A 178 -9.93 4.04 -12.71
C ALA A 178 -9.51 5.25 -11.87
N SER A 179 -8.98 6.31 -12.50
CA SER A 179 -8.58 7.55 -11.81
C SER A 179 -9.73 8.27 -11.11
N ILE A 180 -10.99 8.05 -11.55
CA ILE A 180 -12.19 8.59 -10.86
C ILE A 180 -12.28 8.06 -9.42
N PHE A 181 -11.79 6.85 -9.17
CA PHE A 181 -11.78 6.25 -7.83
C PHE A 181 -10.42 6.40 -7.14
N VAL A 182 -9.33 6.23 -7.89
CA VAL A 182 -7.98 6.22 -7.32
C VAL A 182 -7.59 7.59 -6.77
N GLU A 183 -7.82 8.68 -7.51
CA GLU A 183 -7.38 10.02 -7.09
C GLU A 183 -8.10 10.50 -5.82
N PRO A 184 -9.44 10.38 -5.70
CA PRO A 184 -10.12 10.67 -4.43
C PRO A 184 -9.66 9.76 -3.29
N ALA A 185 -9.52 8.46 -3.55
CA ALA A 185 -9.11 7.52 -2.52
C ALA A 185 -7.70 7.82 -1.99
N LYS A 186 -6.80 8.26 -2.87
CA LYS A 186 -5.45 8.72 -2.52
C LYS A 186 -5.47 9.91 -1.56
N ILE A 187 -6.24 10.95 -1.86
CA ILE A 187 -6.41 12.13 -0.99
C ILE A 187 -7.03 11.74 0.36
N LEU A 188 -7.89 10.71 0.37
CA LEU A 188 -8.49 10.13 1.58
C LEU A 188 -7.56 9.15 2.34
N PHE A 189 -6.26 9.09 2.00
CA PHE A 189 -5.26 8.19 2.61
C PHE A 189 -5.54 6.69 2.45
N LEU A 190 -6.23 6.33 1.36
CA LEU A 190 -6.43 4.94 0.95
C LEU A 190 -5.40 4.49 -0.10
N ASN A 191 -4.42 5.34 -0.42
CA ASN A 191 -3.37 5.06 -1.40
C ASN A 191 -2.58 3.79 -1.08
N ASN A 192 -2.19 3.55 0.16
CA ASN A 192 -1.45 2.35 0.54
C ASN A 192 -2.28 1.06 0.32
N ALA A 193 -3.57 1.11 0.62
CA ALA A 193 -4.47 -0.03 0.45
C ALA A 193 -4.67 -0.39 -1.02
N ILE A 194 -4.82 0.63 -1.86
CA ILE A 194 -4.99 0.46 -3.29
C ILE A 194 -3.67 0.05 -3.94
N ASN A 195 -2.59 0.80 -3.69
CA ASN A 195 -1.32 0.57 -4.34
C ASN A 195 -0.68 -0.76 -3.87
N HIS A 196 -0.43 -0.92 -2.58
CA HIS A 196 0.27 -2.11 -2.08
C HIS A 196 -0.65 -3.31 -1.86
N GLY A 197 -1.93 -3.08 -1.54
CA GLY A 197 -2.88 -4.16 -1.32
C GLY A 197 -3.50 -4.75 -2.60
N ILE A 198 -3.58 -3.98 -3.69
CA ILE A 198 -4.26 -4.39 -4.93
C ILE A 198 -3.32 -4.30 -6.14
N PHE A 199 -2.80 -3.11 -6.46
CA PHE A 199 -2.04 -2.89 -7.69
C PHE A 199 -0.67 -3.54 -7.69
N THR A 200 0.02 -3.62 -6.55
CA THR A 200 1.35 -4.23 -6.47
C THR A 200 1.28 -5.74 -6.79
N PRO A 201 0.42 -6.56 -6.15
CA PRO A 201 0.25 -7.96 -6.53
C PRO A 201 -0.09 -8.16 -8.01
N LEU A 202 -1.06 -7.40 -8.55
CA LEU A 202 -1.47 -7.51 -9.95
C LEU A 202 -0.36 -7.08 -10.90
N GLY A 203 0.36 -6.02 -10.55
CA GLY A 203 1.44 -5.49 -11.38
C GLY A 203 2.65 -6.40 -11.41
N VAL A 204 2.97 -7.08 -10.31
CA VAL A 204 4.07 -8.06 -10.29
C VAL A 204 3.73 -9.25 -11.18
N GLN A 205 2.51 -9.78 -11.10
CA GLN A 205 2.06 -10.85 -11.98
C GLN A 205 2.11 -10.44 -13.47
N GLN A 206 1.60 -9.25 -13.80
CA GLN A 206 1.67 -8.74 -15.17
C GLN A 206 3.10 -8.48 -15.64
N SER A 207 3.97 -7.96 -14.77
CA SER A 207 5.35 -7.66 -15.11
C SER A 207 6.22 -8.91 -15.28
N GLU A 208 5.85 -10.03 -14.67
CA GLU A 208 6.50 -11.31 -14.93
C GLU A 208 6.26 -11.78 -16.37
N GLU A 209 5.02 -11.66 -16.84
CA GLU A 209 4.62 -12.09 -18.18
C GLU A 209 5.09 -11.11 -19.27
N LEU A 210 4.93 -9.81 -19.03
CA LEU A 210 5.12 -8.75 -20.04
C LEU A 210 6.39 -7.92 -19.84
N GLY A 211 7.16 -8.15 -18.77
CA GLY A 211 8.33 -7.34 -18.41
C GLY A 211 8.00 -5.94 -17.88
N ARG A 212 6.71 -5.58 -17.79
CA ARG A 212 6.22 -4.29 -17.32
C ARG A 212 4.77 -4.37 -16.86
N SER A 213 4.35 -3.42 -16.04
CA SER A 213 2.96 -3.24 -15.66
C SER A 213 2.57 -1.77 -15.52
N ILE A 214 1.41 -1.44 -16.08
CA ILE A 214 0.78 -0.12 -15.93
C ILE A 214 0.26 0.09 -14.49
N PHE A 215 -0.04 -0.99 -13.74
CA PHE A 215 -0.60 -0.89 -12.39
C PHE A 215 0.30 -0.15 -11.41
N PHE A 216 1.61 -0.24 -11.61
CA PHE A 216 2.57 0.49 -10.80
C PHE A 216 2.54 2.01 -11.03
N LEU A 217 1.97 2.49 -12.15
CA LEU A 217 1.87 3.91 -12.48
C LEU A 217 0.53 4.55 -12.12
N ILE A 218 -0.53 3.75 -11.98
CA ILE A 218 -1.90 4.29 -11.75
C ILE A 218 -1.93 5.20 -10.52
N GLU A 219 -1.22 4.83 -9.45
CA GLU A 219 -1.11 5.65 -8.24
C GLU A 219 0.21 6.44 -8.16
N ALA A 220 1.32 5.85 -8.63
CA ALA A 220 2.66 6.42 -8.44
C ALA A 220 3.00 7.54 -9.43
N ASN A 221 2.20 7.78 -10.47
CA ASN A 221 2.48 8.86 -11.42
C ASN A 221 2.46 10.24 -10.70
N PRO A 222 3.58 11.00 -10.68
CA PRO A 222 3.64 12.27 -9.98
C PRO A 222 3.03 13.43 -10.79
N GLY A 223 2.70 13.22 -12.07
CA GLY A 223 2.18 14.23 -12.98
C GLY A 223 0.92 14.95 -12.49
N PRO A 224 -0.17 14.25 -12.09
CA PRO A 224 -1.40 14.91 -11.65
C PRO A 224 -1.18 15.88 -10.48
N GLY A 225 -0.44 15.46 -9.46
CA GLY A 225 -0.11 16.32 -8.31
C GLY A 225 0.84 17.46 -8.66
N LEU A 226 1.81 17.23 -9.55
CA LEU A 226 2.71 18.28 -10.03
C LEU A 226 1.93 19.38 -10.77
N GLY A 227 1.03 19.00 -11.68
CA GLY A 227 0.21 19.95 -12.43
C GLY A 227 -0.64 20.85 -11.53
N LEU A 228 -1.25 20.27 -10.50
CA LEU A 228 -2.00 21.01 -9.49
C LEU A 228 -1.12 22.02 -8.76
N LEU A 229 0.06 21.61 -8.29
CA LEU A 229 0.95 22.49 -7.54
C LEU A 229 1.52 23.61 -8.41
N LEU A 230 1.83 23.32 -9.68
CA LEU A 230 2.22 24.35 -10.66
C LEU A 230 1.08 25.37 -10.89
N ALA A 231 -0.18 24.94 -10.87
CA ALA A 231 -1.31 25.85 -10.97
C ALA A 231 -1.41 26.78 -9.76
N TYR A 232 -1.14 26.26 -8.54
CA TYR A 232 -1.03 27.10 -7.33
C TYR A 232 0.16 28.05 -7.36
N MET A 233 1.32 27.63 -7.89
CA MET A 233 2.48 28.51 -8.04
C MET A 233 2.16 29.70 -8.95
N MET A 234 1.37 29.50 -10.00
CA MET A 234 1.06 30.55 -10.98
C MET A 234 -0.16 31.40 -10.57
N PHE A 235 -1.27 30.75 -10.21
CA PHE A 235 -2.59 31.35 -10.01
C PHE A 235 -3.11 31.29 -8.58
N GLY A 236 -2.40 30.64 -7.66
CA GLY A 236 -2.74 30.64 -6.24
C GLY A 236 -2.62 32.03 -5.62
N LYS A 237 -3.15 32.16 -4.40
CA LYS A 237 -3.07 33.38 -3.58
C LYS A 237 -2.46 33.06 -2.21
N GLY A 238 -1.96 34.09 -1.53
CA GLY A 238 -1.46 34.01 -0.16
C GLY A 238 -0.44 32.90 0.09
N ASN A 239 -0.58 32.23 1.24
CA ASN A 239 0.30 31.16 1.70
C ASN A 239 0.33 29.94 0.77
N ALA A 240 -0.79 29.64 0.10
CA ALA A 240 -0.85 28.52 -0.86
C ALA A 240 0.07 28.75 -2.07
N LYS A 241 0.16 29.98 -2.59
CA LYS A 241 1.12 30.28 -3.67
C LYS A 241 2.58 30.17 -3.20
N GLN A 242 2.88 30.73 -2.02
CA GLN A 242 4.26 30.75 -1.50
C GLN A 242 4.78 29.35 -1.19
N SER A 243 3.93 28.48 -0.63
CA SER A 243 4.32 27.11 -0.26
C SER A 243 4.32 26.11 -1.43
N ALA A 244 3.60 26.39 -2.52
CA ALA A 244 3.45 25.47 -3.65
C ALA A 244 4.78 25.12 -4.36
N ALA A 245 5.74 26.05 -4.40
CA ALA A 245 7.06 25.80 -5.00
C ALA A 245 7.84 24.72 -4.24
N GLY A 246 7.95 24.87 -2.91
CA GLY A 246 8.59 23.86 -2.05
C GLY A 246 7.84 22.53 -2.08
N ALA A 247 6.50 22.58 -2.04
CA ALA A 247 5.65 21.42 -2.15
C ALA A 247 5.88 20.65 -3.46
N SER A 248 6.06 21.34 -4.59
CA SER A 248 6.31 20.72 -5.91
C SER A 248 7.61 19.93 -5.93
N ILE A 249 8.67 20.47 -5.32
CA ILE A 249 9.97 19.81 -5.25
C ILE A 249 9.87 18.52 -4.42
N ILE A 250 9.28 18.61 -3.22
CA ILE A 250 9.16 17.46 -2.31
C ILE A 250 8.24 16.39 -2.93
N HIS A 251 7.16 16.79 -3.56
CA HIS A 251 6.24 15.89 -4.26
C HIS A 251 6.93 15.18 -5.43
N PHE A 252 7.47 15.94 -6.39
CA PHE A 252 7.94 15.38 -7.65
C PHE A 252 9.26 14.63 -7.53
N PHE A 253 10.24 15.22 -6.83
CA PHE A 253 11.57 14.62 -6.66
C PHE A 253 11.65 13.74 -5.41
N GLY A 254 10.94 14.09 -4.34
CA GLY A 254 10.89 13.29 -3.12
C GLY A 254 9.88 12.15 -3.17
N GLY A 255 8.88 12.20 -4.06
CA GLY A 255 7.87 11.16 -4.21
C GLY A 255 6.85 11.10 -3.06
N ILE A 256 6.71 12.20 -2.31
CA ILE A 256 5.76 12.29 -1.19
C ILE A 256 4.46 12.93 -1.69
N HIS A 257 3.56 12.10 -2.18
CA HIS A 257 2.32 12.56 -2.81
C HIS A 257 1.35 13.23 -1.81
N GLU A 258 1.46 12.92 -0.52
CA GLU A 258 0.62 13.53 0.52
C GLU A 258 0.78 15.05 0.63
N ILE A 259 1.89 15.60 0.10
CA ILE A 259 2.20 17.03 0.18
C ILE A 259 1.22 17.89 -0.62
N TYR A 260 0.62 17.38 -1.70
CA TYR A 260 -0.38 18.16 -2.46
C TYR A 260 -1.81 18.02 -1.93
N PHE A 261 -2.09 17.07 -1.02
CA PHE A 261 -3.46 16.82 -0.56
C PHE A 261 -4.12 18.01 0.13
N PRO A 262 -3.43 18.80 0.99
CA PRO A 262 -4.02 19.99 1.61
C PRO A 262 -4.53 21.00 0.58
N TYR A 263 -3.86 21.12 -0.57
CA TYR A 263 -4.28 22.02 -1.65
C TYR A 263 -5.62 21.59 -2.25
N VAL A 264 -5.87 20.28 -2.37
CA VAL A 264 -7.17 19.76 -2.83
C VAL A 264 -8.22 19.86 -1.72
N LEU A 265 -7.87 19.60 -0.45
CA LEU A 265 -8.81 19.71 0.67
C LEU A 265 -9.28 21.14 0.90
N MET A 266 -8.38 22.11 0.69
CA MET A 266 -8.69 23.54 0.73
C MET A 266 -9.65 23.96 -0.38
N ASN A 267 -9.51 23.40 -1.59
CA ASN A 267 -10.44 23.60 -2.70
C ASN A 267 -10.86 22.27 -3.34
N PRO A 268 -11.91 21.60 -2.80
CA PRO A 268 -12.32 20.27 -3.23
C PRO A 268 -12.67 20.13 -4.71
N ARG A 269 -12.98 21.23 -5.42
CA ARG A 269 -13.23 21.22 -6.86
C ARG A 269 -12.00 20.79 -7.65
N LEU A 270 -10.80 21.05 -7.13
CA LEU A 270 -9.53 20.68 -7.76
C LEU A 270 -9.28 19.18 -7.78
N ILE A 271 -10.13 18.38 -7.12
CA ILE A 271 -10.15 16.93 -7.31
C ILE A 271 -10.37 16.55 -8.79
N LEU A 272 -11.16 17.35 -9.52
CA LEU A 272 -11.41 17.14 -10.95
C LEU A 272 -10.14 17.31 -11.78
N ALA A 273 -9.25 18.21 -11.37
CA ALA A 273 -7.97 18.43 -12.06
C ALA A 273 -7.04 17.22 -11.93
N VAL A 274 -6.89 16.69 -10.71
CA VAL A 274 -6.07 15.49 -10.49
C VAL A 274 -6.70 14.24 -11.11
N ILE A 275 -8.04 14.10 -11.12
CA ILE A 275 -8.73 13.03 -11.87
C ILE A 275 -8.42 13.14 -13.36
N ALA A 276 -8.61 14.32 -13.98
CA ALA A 276 -8.34 14.52 -15.40
C ALA A 276 -6.86 14.27 -15.75
N GLY A 277 -5.94 14.74 -14.90
CA GLY A 277 -4.52 14.44 -15.04
C GLY A 277 -4.21 12.95 -14.94
N GLY A 278 -4.78 12.26 -13.93
CA GLY A 278 -4.61 10.82 -13.74
C GLY A 278 -5.14 10.01 -14.92
N MET A 279 -6.35 10.33 -15.37
CA MET A 279 -6.96 9.73 -16.57
C MET A 279 -6.06 9.90 -17.79
N THR A 280 -5.52 11.10 -17.99
CA THR A 280 -4.61 11.40 -19.11
C THR A 280 -3.33 10.57 -19.00
N GLY A 281 -2.71 10.49 -17.82
CA GLY A 281 -1.51 9.68 -17.62
C GLY A 281 -1.74 8.19 -17.87
N VAL A 282 -2.84 7.63 -17.37
CA VAL A 282 -3.20 6.23 -17.62
C VAL A 282 -3.48 6.01 -19.11
N PHE A 283 -4.22 6.91 -19.75
CA PHE A 283 -4.50 6.83 -21.18
C PHE A 283 -3.24 6.87 -22.04
N THR A 284 -2.31 7.79 -21.75
CA THR A 284 -1.01 7.84 -22.44
C THR A 284 -0.25 6.53 -22.26
N ASN A 285 -0.23 5.94 -21.06
CA ASN A 285 0.42 4.65 -20.87
C ASN A 285 -0.27 3.50 -21.63
N VAL A 286 -1.60 3.49 -21.73
CA VAL A 286 -2.33 2.52 -22.56
C VAL A 286 -1.96 2.68 -24.04
N LEU A 287 -1.91 3.90 -24.56
CA LEU A 287 -1.56 4.18 -25.96
C LEU A 287 -0.14 3.74 -26.33
N PHE A 288 0.82 3.98 -25.44
CA PHE A 288 2.23 3.61 -25.64
C PHE A 288 2.55 2.20 -25.14
N ASN A 289 1.55 1.49 -24.59
CA ASN A 289 1.71 0.22 -23.89
C ASN A 289 2.83 0.27 -22.83
N SER A 290 3.00 1.39 -22.11
CA SER A 290 4.12 1.59 -21.18
C SER A 290 3.75 1.27 -19.73
N GLY A 291 4.77 0.90 -18.94
CA GLY A 291 4.63 0.51 -17.53
C GLY A 291 5.96 0.52 -16.80
N LEU A 292 5.96 0.04 -15.54
CA LEU A 292 7.17 -0.16 -14.74
C LEU A 292 7.43 -1.66 -14.52
N ILE A 293 8.67 -2.01 -14.21
CA ILE A 293 9.08 -3.39 -13.87
C ILE A 293 8.63 -3.75 -12.44
N SER A 294 8.63 -2.76 -11.55
CA SER A 294 8.41 -2.94 -10.10
C SER A 294 7.76 -1.69 -9.52
N PRO A 295 7.09 -1.78 -8.34
CA PRO A 295 6.57 -0.59 -7.66
C PRO A 295 7.65 0.46 -7.43
N ALA A 296 7.34 1.73 -7.74
CA ALA A 296 8.16 2.87 -7.37
C ALA A 296 7.83 3.31 -5.94
N SER A 297 8.81 3.24 -5.04
CA SER A 297 8.65 3.68 -3.65
C SER A 297 9.93 4.33 -3.12
N PRO A 298 9.89 5.62 -2.71
CA PRO A 298 8.80 6.59 -2.87
C PRO A 298 8.39 6.81 -4.33
N GLY A 299 7.21 7.38 -4.60
CA GLY A 299 6.69 7.62 -5.96
C GLY A 299 7.37 8.79 -6.70
N SER A 300 8.67 8.98 -6.50
CA SER A 300 9.42 10.07 -7.11
C SER A 300 9.63 9.83 -8.59
N ILE A 301 9.84 10.90 -9.37
CA ILE A 301 10.21 10.76 -10.78
C ILE A 301 11.49 9.93 -10.95
N PHE A 302 12.44 10.02 -10.02
CA PHE A 302 13.66 9.22 -10.04
C PHE A 302 13.35 7.73 -9.89
N ALA A 303 12.51 7.36 -8.93
CA ALA A 303 12.11 5.97 -8.74
C ALA A 303 11.30 5.45 -9.94
N VAL A 304 10.38 6.26 -10.46
CA VAL A 304 9.59 5.93 -11.66
C VAL A 304 10.50 5.66 -12.85
N LEU A 305 11.42 6.57 -13.18
CA LEU A 305 12.34 6.40 -14.31
C LEU A 305 13.31 5.22 -14.11
N LEU A 306 13.77 5.00 -12.88
CA LEU A 306 14.67 3.91 -12.54
C LEU A 306 14.01 2.53 -12.70
N MET A 307 12.70 2.44 -12.41
CA MET A 307 11.90 1.23 -12.59
C MET A 307 11.32 1.09 -14.00
N THR A 308 11.59 2.04 -14.91
CA THR A 308 11.07 2.02 -16.28
C THR A 308 11.95 1.13 -17.17
N PRO A 309 11.38 0.14 -17.88
CA PRO A 309 12.12 -0.62 -18.88
C PRO A 309 12.44 0.24 -20.12
N LYS A 310 13.52 -0.12 -20.83
CA LYS A 310 14.08 0.69 -21.94
C LYS A 310 13.06 1.08 -23.01
N ASP A 311 12.15 0.18 -23.35
CA ASP A 311 11.12 0.37 -24.38
C ASP A 311 9.94 1.25 -23.92
N SER A 312 9.80 1.47 -22.61
CA SER A 312 8.67 2.16 -22.00
C SER A 312 8.97 3.62 -21.62
N PHE A 313 10.23 4.07 -21.72
CA PHE A 313 10.66 5.41 -21.32
C PHE A 313 9.85 6.54 -21.96
N ILE A 314 9.63 6.47 -23.27
CA ILE A 314 8.89 7.51 -23.99
C ILE A 314 7.45 7.59 -23.46
N GLY A 315 6.77 6.45 -23.36
CA GLY A 315 5.39 6.40 -22.85
C GLY A 315 5.28 6.86 -21.40
N VAL A 316 6.20 6.44 -20.52
CA VAL A 316 6.20 6.86 -19.11
C VAL A 316 6.44 8.37 -18.98
N ILE A 317 7.47 8.91 -19.65
CA ILE A 317 7.76 10.36 -19.59
C ILE A 317 6.59 11.16 -20.14
N LEU A 318 6.05 10.78 -21.30
CA LEU A 318 4.88 11.43 -21.88
C LEU A 318 3.69 11.37 -20.93
N SER A 319 3.46 10.24 -20.26
CA SER A 319 2.36 10.10 -19.30
C SER A 319 2.48 11.05 -18.11
N VAL A 320 3.70 11.29 -17.61
CA VAL A 320 3.94 12.23 -16.51
C VAL A 320 3.72 13.66 -16.98
N VAL A 321 4.28 14.02 -18.13
CA VAL A 321 4.18 15.37 -18.70
C VAL A 321 2.73 15.70 -19.10
N SER A 322 2.04 14.79 -19.79
CA SER A 322 0.65 14.99 -20.22
C SER A 322 -0.29 15.07 -19.01
N ALA A 323 -0.10 14.23 -18.00
CA ALA A 323 -0.86 14.29 -16.76
C ALA A 323 -0.66 15.62 -16.01
N ALA A 324 0.58 16.10 -15.92
CA ALA A 324 0.90 17.39 -15.33
C ALA A 324 0.28 18.55 -16.12
N ALA A 325 0.38 18.53 -17.45
CA ALA A 325 -0.19 19.57 -18.30
C ALA A 325 -1.72 19.64 -18.17
N VAL A 326 -2.42 18.51 -18.24
CA VAL A 326 -3.89 18.48 -18.12
C VAL A 326 -4.33 18.89 -16.72
N SER A 327 -3.70 18.36 -15.66
CA SER A 327 -4.01 18.75 -14.29
C SER A 327 -3.77 20.25 -14.08
N PHE A 328 -2.67 20.80 -14.58
CA PHE A 328 -2.37 22.23 -14.54
C PHE A 328 -3.44 23.07 -15.24
N LEU A 329 -3.84 22.70 -16.47
CA LEU A 329 -4.83 23.46 -17.25
C LEU A 329 -6.21 23.44 -16.57
N VAL A 330 -6.66 22.27 -16.12
CA VAL A 330 -7.96 22.13 -15.44
C VAL A 330 -7.95 22.86 -14.11
N ALA A 331 -6.88 22.73 -13.31
CA ALA A 331 -6.76 23.44 -12.04
C ALA A 331 -6.74 24.96 -12.27
N SER A 332 -5.96 25.45 -13.24
CA SER A 332 -5.87 26.87 -13.58
C SER A 332 -7.22 27.45 -13.99
N LEU A 333 -8.01 26.71 -14.79
CA LEU A 333 -9.35 27.12 -15.17
C LEU A 333 -10.28 27.20 -13.95
N LEU A 334 -10.32 26.14 -13.13
CA LEU A 334 -11.17 26.07 -11.95
C LEU A 334 -10.86 27.17 -10.94
N MET A 335 -9.58 27.44 -10.70
CA MET A 335 -9.11 28.50 -9.79
C MET A 335 -9.50 29.90 -10.29
N LYS A 336 -9.44 30.16 -11.61
CA LYS A 336 -9.85 31.46 -12.18
C LYS A 336 -11.36 31.69 -12.15
N THR A 337 -12.15 30.63 -12.20
CA THR A 337 -13.62 30.71 -12.15
C THR A 337 -14.19 30.78 -10.73
N GLN A 338 -13.33 30.75 -9.71
CA GLN A 338 -13.76 30.83 -8.32
C GLN A 338 -14.01 32.29 -7.92
N ALA A 339 -15.16 32.54 -7.30
CA ALA A 339 -15.45 33.84 -6.69
C ALA A 339 -14.49 34.08 -5.53
N ASP A 340 -13.91 35.28 -5.48
CA ASP A 340 -12.96 35.68 -4.44
C ASP A 340 -13.72 35.90 -3.13
N THR A 341 -13.77 34.90 -2.25
CA THR A 341 -14.51 34.98 -0.98
C THR A 341 -13.65 35.52 0.18
N GLY A 342 -12.36 35.81 -0.04
CA GLY A 342 -11.48 36.38 0.98
C GLY A 342 -11.13 35.44 2.15
N GLU A 343 -11.54 34.16 2.10
CA GLU A 343 -11.29 33.15 3.15
C GLU A 343 -9.94 32.41 3.00
N ASP A 344 -9.11 32.80 2.03
CA ASP A 344 -7.99 31.98 1.54
C ASP A 344 -6.75 31.97 2.47
N GLU A 345 -6.51 32.98 3.31
CA GLU A 345 -5.23 33.11 4.03
C GLU A 345 -4.99 32.04 5.13
N ASP A 346 -6.05 31.63 5.85
CA ASP A 346 -5.99 30.57 6.90
C ASP A 346 -6.46 29.19 6.41
N SER A 347 -6.93 29.09 5.17
CA SER A 347 -7.59 27.88 4.66
C SER A 347 -6.62 26.70 4.45
N LEU A 348 -5.37 26.99 4.06
CA LEU A 348 -4.35 25.95 3.85
C LEU A 348 -3.88 25.32 5.16
N GLU A 349 -3.72 26.12 6.22
CA GLU A 349 -3.33 25.61 7.54
C GLU A 349 -4.41 24.70 8.13
N LYS A 350 -5.68 25.09 7.99
CA LYS A 350 -6.84 24.26 8.36
C LYS A 350 -6.90 22.98 7.53
N ALA A 351 -6.67 23.04 6.22
CA ALA A 351 -6.62 21.86 5.38
C ALA A 351 -5.46 20.92 5.75
N ALA A 352 -4.30 21.49 6.11
CA ALA A 352 -3.14 20.73 6.57
C ALA A 352 -3.38 20.06 7.93
N SER A 353 -4.12 20.70 8.86
CA SER A 353 -4.50 20.07 10.13
C SER A 353 -5.50 18.93 9.92
N GLN A 354 -6.55 19.15 9.12
CA GLN A 354 -7.51 18.11 8.74
C GLN A 354 -6.82 16.91 8.07
N MET A 355 -5.84 17.17 7.21
CA MET A 355 -5.03 16.14 6.56
C MET A 355 -4.24 15.30 7.58
N LYS A 356 -3.65 15.91 8.61
CA LYS A 356 -2.97 15.18 9.70
C LYS A 356 -3.94 14.27 10.46
N ASP A 357 -5.14 14.76 10.79
CA ASP A 357 -6.16 13.99 11.50
C ASP A 357 -6.67 12.79 10.68
N MET A 358 -6.90 13.01 9.39
CA MET A 358 -7.27 11.94 8.45
C MET A 358 -6.18 10.90 8.31
N LYS A 359 -4.92 11.32 8.21
CA LYS A 359 -3.75 10.44 8.14
C LYS A 359 -3.61 9.61 9.42
N ALA A 360 -3.76 10.22 10.59
CA ALA A 360 -3.74 9.51 11.87
C ALA A 360 -4.85 8.44 11.95
N SER A 361 -6.08 8.84 11.59
CA SER A 361 -7.23 7.94 11.55
C SER A 361 -7.03 6.76 10.60
N SER A 362 -6.46 6.99 9.41
CA SER A 362 -6.17 5.94 8.42
C SER A 362 -5.18 4.89 8.96
N LYS A 363 -4.22 5.32 9.79
CA LYS A 363 -3.25 4.45 10.47
C LYS A 363 -3.82 3.72 11.69
N GLY A 364 -5.07 3.98 12.06
CA GLY A 364 -5.67 3.41 13.27
C GLY A 364 -5.16 4.05 14.57
N ALA A 365 -4.44 5.17 14.48
CA ALA A 365 -4.16 5.99 15.63
C ALA A 365 -5.44 6.75 15.99
N ALA A 366 -5.93 6.57 17.22
CA ALA A 366 -6.99 7.42 17.75
C ALA A 366 -6.49 8.88 17.74
N ALA A 367 -7.40 9.82 17.49
CA ALA A 367 -7.14 11.25 17.55
C ALA A 367 -6.35 11.64 18.82
N GLU A 368 -5.58 12.72 18.74
CA GLU A 368 -4.75 13.25 19.83
C GLU A 368 -5.54 13.21 21.15
N LEU A 369 -5.09 12.35 22.07
CA LEU A 369 -5.74 12.16 23.35
C LEU A 369 -5.55 13.44 24.17
N ASP A 370 -6.62 14.22 24.32
CA ASP A 370 -6.69 15.28 25.32
C ASP A 370 -6.46 14.65 26.70
N LEU A 371 -5.22 14.76 27.19
CA LEU A 371 -4.77 14.15 28.44
C LEU A 371 -5.59 14.66 29.64
N ALA A 372 -6.25 15.82 29.53
CA ALA A 372 -7.14 16.35 30.55
C ALA A 372 -8.49 15.60 30.64
N LYS A 373 -8.89 14.87 29.60
CA LYS A 373 -10.15 14.09 29.55
C LYS A 373 -9.94 12.59 29.74
N VAL A 374 -8.70 12.15 29.94
CA VAL A 374 -8.39 10.73 30.16
C VAL A 374 -8.89 10.30 31.55
N LYS A 375 -10.02 9.58 31.59
CA LYS A 375 -10.62 9.05 32.83
C LYS A 375 -10.13 7.66 33.21
N LYS A 376 -9.55 6.92 32.27
CA LYS A 376 -9.16 5.51 32.45
C LYS A 376 -7.92 5.19 31.64
N ILE A 377 -6.93 4.61 32.31
CA ILE A 377 -5.68 4.13 31.70
C ILE A 377 -5.61 2.63 31.97
N ILE A 378 -5.38 1.84 30.92
CA ILE A 378 -5.25 0.39 31.00
C ILE A 378 -3.82 0.03 30.65
N VAL A 379 -3.13 -0.68 31.54
CA VAL A 379 -1.78 -1.19 31.32
C VAL A 379 -1.90 -2.64 30.89
N ALA A 380 -1.48 -2.93 29.66
CA ALA A 380 -1.44 -4.29 29.11
C ALA A 380 0.00 -4.59 28.69
N CYS A 381 0.56 -5.69 29.19
CA CYS A 381 1.85 -6.22 28.80
C CYS A 381 1.64 -7.50 27.98
N ASP A 382 2.42 -7.64 26.90
CA ASP A 382 2.41 -8.79 26.00
C ASP A 382 2.99 -10.08 26.66
N ALA A 383 3.55 -9.96 27.88
CA ALA A 383 4.30 -11.02 28.57
C ALA A 383 3.58 -11.64 29.79
N GLY A 384 2.25 -11.51 29.91
CA GLY A 384 1.45 -12.18 30.95
C GLY A 384 1.01 -11.31 32.15
N MET A 385 0.07 -11.83 32.94
CA MET A 385 -0.74 -11.05 33.91
C MET A 385 0.06 -10.36 35.04
N GLY A 386 1.24 -10.84 35.41
CA GLY A 386 2.00 -10.34 36.57
C GLY A 386 2.70 -8.98 36.36
N SER A 387 3.22 -8.72 35.16
CA SER A 387 3.95 -7.48 34.84
C SER A 387 3.01 -6.28 34.64
N SER A 388 1.81 -6.53 34.11
CA SER A 388 0.76 -5.52 33.90
C SER A 388 0.24 -4.95 35.22
N ALA A 389 0.06 -5.80 36.23
CA ALA A 389 -0.37 -5.39 37.57
C ALA A 389 0.69 -4.56 38.30
N MET A 390 1.98 -4.93 38.19
CA MET A 390 3.08 -4.13 38.72
C MET A 390 3.23 -2.78 37.99
N GLY A 391 3.14 -2.78 36.66
CA GLY A 391 3.20 -1.55 35.86
C GLY A 391 2.08 -0.57 36.20
N ALA A 392 0.84 -1.06 36.35
CA ALA A 392 -0.28 -0.25 36.81
C ALA A 392 -0.03 0.30 38.22
N SER A 393 0.47 -0.52 39.15
CA SER A 393 0.74 -0.11 40.53
C SER A 393 1.89 0.90 40.65
N TYR A 394 2.91 0.81 39.79
CA TYR A 394 4.00 1.78 39.71
C TYR A 394 3.52 3.11 39.13
N PHE A 395 2.74 3.07 38.05
CA PHE A 395 2.18 4.24 37.40
C PHE A 395 1.23 5.04 38.33
N VAL A 396 0.34 4.34 39.04
CA VAL A 396 -0.55 4.95 40.06
C VAL A 396 0.26 5.62 41.18
N ARG A 397 1.34 4.99 41.66
CA ARG A 397 2.23 5.59 42.67
C ARG A 397 2.91 6.86 42.17
N ARG A 398 3.37 6.88 40.92
CA ARG A 398 4.03 8.05 40.32
C ARG A 398 3.08 9.23 40.12
N LEU A 399 1.81 8.96 39.81
CA LEU A 399 0.78 10.00 39.70
C LEU A 399 0.44 10.63 41.05
N ARG A 400 0.39 9.84 42.12
CA ARG A 400 0.13 10.35 43.49
C ARG A 400 1.26 11.19 44.07
N LEU A 401 2.49 11.09 43.55
CA LEU A 401 3.64 11.87 44.01
C LEU A 401 3.80 13.22 43.27
N ARG A 402 2.91 13.52 42.32
CA ARG A 402 2.91 14.78 41.53
C ARG A 402 1.68 15.67 41.80
N VAL A 403 0.86 15.28 42.77
CA VAL A 403 -0.17 16.11 43.41
C VAL A 403 0.30 16.35 44.82
#